data_AF-C7ZJZ0-F1
#
_entry.id   AF-C7ZJZ0-F1
#
_cell.length_a   1.000
_cell.length_b   1.000
_cell.length_c   1.000
_cell.angle_alpha   90.00
_cell.angle_beta   90.00
_cell.angle_gamma   90.00
#
_symmetry.space_group_name_H-M   'P 1'
#
loop_
_entity.id
_entity.type
_entity.pdbx_description
1 polymer ?
#
loop_
_entity_poly.entity_id
_entity_poly.type
_entity_poly.pdbx_seq_one_letter_code
_entity_poly.pdbx_strand_id
1 'polypeptide(L)'
;MTTGSGFEDERNPHMAVQVGRPGDAPSIIEIQDMLFTVSGPTAGAILMQWNAQEATKGSMGMWDSHFRVGGAAGSNLQIPDYTKSTGSVDPKCKAASMLLHLTSGSTAYLENTQISVYAARGILIESQRAWLWATSSEHSTLYQYQLTRAKNILMGMIETEPPYYQPVPRAPSRFRIGHFPDDPSFQDCKTDRVGCYSSWALRIIDSSAIYVLGAGLYSWFSDYDQKCVEEDNEALTESICGKSCGKSLADWFNGVEAWCQGYNISRQLPTTRGGRMWAGVNETCVKDSKTGEYCNDIIDKFTEVDRIDEMPRSEDMRQTSDNIYRASKGESTCEKVALKNNLAPAALYNLNSAIHDCGSIPAGTELCLPLACARLVKYSQKSNCTAIEKNEGLSPGSLRRLNPWINRECSNLNSGGNSFGRILCAEPQDGEMPQFGAGDDTVMTLLNKGHHLSHH
;
A
#
# COMPACT_ATOMS: atom_id res chain seq x y z
N MET A 1 -4.56 -34.21 3.08
CA MET A 1 -3.45 -34.11 4.03
C MET A 1 -2.21 -34.74 3.40
N THR A 2 -1.13 -33.99 3.26
CA THR A 2 0.14 -34.40 2.64
C THR A 2 1.11 -34.95 3.68
N THR A 3 1.79 -36.06 3.41
CA THR A 3 2.82 -36.63 4.31
C THR A 3 3.70 -37.63 3.55
N GLY A 4 4.81 -38.05 4.17
CA GLY A 4 5.73 -39.07 3.66
C GLY A 4 6.95 -38.53 2.91
N SER A 5 7.97 -39.39 2.77
CA SER A 5 9.34 -39.01 2.43
C SER A 5 9.55 -38.30 1.10
N GLY A 6 8.63 -38.42 0.13
CA GLY A 6 8.65 -37.61 -1.09
C GLY A 6 8.52 -36.10 -0.84
N PHE A 7 7.98 -35.70 0.31
CA PHE A 7 7.78 -34.29 0.68
C PHE A 7 8.76 -33.80 1.77
N GLU A 8 9.75 -34.60 2.18
CA GLU A 8 10.65 -34.25 3.29
C GLU A 8 11.82 -33.33 2.88
N ASP A 9 12.26 -33.34 1.61
CA ASP A 9 13.45 -32.58 1.17
C ASP A 9 13.09 -31.22 0.53
N GLU A 10 13.43 -30.12 1.21
CA GLU A 10 13.31 -28.75 0.68
C GLU A 10 14.15 -28.48 -0.59
N ARG A 11 15.14 -29.34 -0.86
CA ARG A 11 16.04 -29.22 -2.04
C ARG A 11 15.46 -29.88 -3.29
N ASN A 12 14.40 -30.65 -3.14
CA ASN A 12 13.68 -31.30 -4.23
C ASN A 12 12.16 -31.22 -3.94
N PRO A 13 11.57 -30.01 -4.03
CA PRO A 13 10.19 -29.80 -3.61
C PRO A 13 9.19 -30.45 -4.59
N HIS A 14 8.14 -31.06 -4.04
CA HIS A 14 7.12 -31.79 -4.80
C HIS A 14 5.71 -31.24 -4.56
N MET A 15 4.94 -31.15 -5.64
CA MET A 15 3.52 -30.81 -5.63
C MET A 15 2.64 -31.94 -5.07
N ALA A 16 1.83 -31.64 -4.06
CA ALA A 16 0.86 -32.57 -3.48
C ALA A 16 -0.48 -32.57 -4.21
N VAL A 17 -0.92 -31.39 -4.68
CA VAL A 17 -2.13 -31.22 -5.51
C VAL A 17 -1.76 -30.50 -6.81
N GLN A 18 -2.18 -31.07 -7.94
CA GLN A 18 -2.04 -30.50 -9.28
C GLN A 18 -3.41 -30.10 -9.83
N VAL A 19 -3.68 -28.80 -9.98
CA VAL A 19 -4.91 -28.31 -10.62
C VAL A 19 -4.65 -28.08 -12.10
N GLY A 20 -4.99 -29.10 -12.90
CA GLY A 20 -4.67 -29.19 -14.34
C GLY A 20 -3.17 -29.36 -14.62
N ARG A 21 -2.81 -29.74 -15.84
CA ARG A 21 -1.41 -29.84 -16.32
C ARG A 21 -1.01 -28.59 -17.09
N PRO A 22 0.29 -28.21 -17.10
CA PRO A 22 0.78 -27.16 -17.97
C PRO A 22 0.46 -27.46 -19.45
N GLY A 23 -0.25 -26.56 -20.12
CA GLY A 23 -0.66 -26.72 -21.52
C GLY A 23 -1.97 -27.48 -21.74
N ASP A 24 -2.70 -27.88 -20.70
CA ASP A 24 -4.08 -28.35 -20.85
C ASP A 24 -4.96 -27.25 -21.48
N ALA A 25 -5.95 -27.68 -22.28
CA ALA A 25 -6.92 -26.77 -22.89
C ALA A 25 -7.80 -26.08 -21.83
N PRO A 26 -8.29 -24.86 -22.09
CA PRO A 26 -9.21 -24.16 -21.18
C PRO A 26 -10.44 -25.01 -20.84
N SER A 27 -10.76 -25.09 -19.54
CA SER A 27 -11.72 -26.04 -18.98
C SER A 27 -12.49 -25.44 -17.79
N ILE A 28 -13.29 -26.28 -17.12
CA ILE A 28 -14.03 -25.93 -15.91
C ILE A 28 -13.48 -26.76 -14.75
N ILE A 29 -13.05 -26.13 -13.67
CA ILE A 29 -12.70 -26.77 -12.41
C ILE A 29 -13.19 -25.88 -11.27
N GLU A 30 -13.92 -26.48 -10.34
CA GLU A 30 -14.50 -25.85 -9.15
C GLU A 30 -14.04 -26.66 -7.92
N ILE A 31 -13.49 -25.99 -6.91
CA ILE A 31 -13.01 -26.60 -5.65
C ILE A 31 -13.74 -25.89 -4.50
N GLN A 32 -14.43 -26.64 -3.64
CA GLN A 32 -15.25 -26.10 -2.54
C GLN A 32 -15.10 -26.94 -1.27
N ASP A 33 -15.19 -26.30 -0.10
CA ASP A 33 -15.13 -26.94 1.23
C ASP A 33 -13.85 -27.76 1.54
N MET A 34 -12.72 -27.47 0.88
CA MET A 34 -11.50 -28.28 0.97
C MET A 34 -10.44 -27.74 1.92
N LEU A 35 -9.99 -28.57 2.87
CA LEU A 35 -8.84 -28.27 3.74
C LEU A 35 -7.54 -28.92 3.23
N PHE A 36 -6.68 -28.11 2.63
CA PHE A 36 -5.31 -28.48 2.28
C PHE A 36 -4.41 -28.35 3.52
N THR A 37 -3.65 -29.39 3.84
CA THR A 37 -2.94 -29.52 5.13
C THR A 37 -1.86 -30.60 5.06
N VAL A 38 -0.96 -30.65 6.04
CA VAL A 38 0.15 -31.61 6.11
C VAL A 38 0.16 -32.39 7.43
N SER A 39 0.82 -33.55 7.43
CA SER A 39 1.31 -34.21 8.64
C SER A 39 2.83 -34.35 8.51
N GLY A 40 3.55 -33.60 9.35
CA GLY A 40 4.99 -33.37 9.21
C GLY A 40 5.89 -34.57 9.55
N PRO A 41 7.19 -34.51 9.21
CA PRO A 41 7.86 -33.38 8.52
C PRO A 41 7.58 -33.35 7.00
N THR A 42 7.47 -32.15 6.41
CA THR A 42 7.08 -31.97 4.99
C THR A 42 7.75 -30.75 4.34
N ALA A 43 9.04 -30.54 4.60
CA ALA A 43 9.77 -29.33 4.18
C ALA A 43 9.75 -29.08 2.65
N GLY A 44 9.68 -30.13 1.84
CA GLY A 44 9.60 -30.07 0.38
C GLY A 44 8.18 -29.95 -0.20
N ALA A 45 7.13 -29.90 0.64
CA ALA A 45 5.76 -29.84 0.12
C ALA A 45 5.44 -28.50 -0.58
N ILE A 46 4.98 -28.58 -1.82
CA ILE A 46 4.16 -27.56 -2.47
C ILE A 46 2.72 -28.05 -2.34
N LEU A 47 1.89 -27.41 -1.50
CA LEU A 47 0.56 -27.96 -1.20
C LEU A 47 -0.34 -27.98 -2.44
N MET A 48 -0.35 -26.90 -3.22
CA MET A 48 -1.04 -26.84 -4.51
C MET A 48 -0.24 -26.08 -5.56
N GLN A 49 -0.14 -26.66 -6.76
CA GLN A 49 0.29 -25.98 -7.97
C GLN A 49 -0.87 -25.93 -8.98
N TRP A 50 -1.23 -24.71 -9.38
CA TRP A 50 -2.33 -24.43 -10.29
C TRP A 50 -1.79 -24.12 -11.69
N ASN A 51 -2.24 -24.90 -12.68
CA ASN A 51 -1.81 -24.79 -14.09
C ASN A 51 -3.00 -24.57 -15.05
N ALA A 52 -4.22 -24.88 -14.59
CA ALA A 52 -5.43 -24.84 -15.40
C ALA A 52 -5.87 -23.41 -15.81
N GLN A 53 -6.67 -23.35 -16.88
CA GLN A 53 -7.14 -22.14 -17.55
C GLN A 53 -8.66 -22.14 -17.70
N GLU A 54 -9.31 -20.99 -17.52
CA GLU A 54 -10.76 -20.84 -17.59
C GLU A 54 -11.32 -20.97 -19.01
N ALA A 55 -12.31 -21.85 -19.20
CA ALA A 55 -13.09 -21.92 -20.43
C ALA A 55 -14.02 -20.70 -20.58
N THR A 56 -14.56 -20.20 -19.47
CA THR A 56 -15.36 -18.97 -19.39
C THR A 56 -15.00 -18.21 -18.10
N LYS A 57 -15.24 -16.90 -18.06
CA LYS A 57 -14.82 -16.05 -16.93
C LYS A 57 -15.32 -16.60 -15.58
N GLY A 58 -14.40 -16.98 -14.70
CA GLY A 58 -14.68 -17.50 -13.36
C GLY A 58 -14.89 -19.02 -13.28
N SER A 59 -14.85 -19.76 -14.40
CA SER A 59 -15.04 -21.22 -14.43
C SER A 59 -13.85 -22.03 -13.92
N MET A 60 -12.86 -21.38 -13.31
CA MET A 60 -11.61 -21.96 -12.88
C MET A 60 -11.30 -21.41 -11.50
N GLY A 61 -11.88 -22.02 -10.47
CA GLY A 61 -11.95 -21.36 -9.17
C GLY A 61 -12.07 -22.24 -7.95
N MET A 62 -11.94 -21.60 -6.80
CA MET A 62 -11.91 -22.21 -5.49
C MET A 62 -12.58 -21.29 -4.46
N TRP A 63 -13.48 -21.86 -3.66
CA TRP A 63 -14.30 -21.17 -2.65
C TRP A 63 -14.21 -21.94 -1.33
N ASP A 64 -14.33 -21.24 -0.18
CA ASP A 64 -14.42 -21.83 1.17
C ASP A 64 -13.41 -22.97 1.41
N SER A 65 -12.19 -22.78 0.91
CA SER A 65 -11.14 -23.80 0.89
C SER A 65 -9.82 -23.19 1.37
N HIS A 66 -9.17 -23.86 2.30
CA HIS A 66 -8.14 -23.25 3.14
C HIS A 66 -6.88 -24.11 3.19
N PHE A 67 -5.73 -23.47 3.37
CA PHE A 67 -4.43 -24.12 3.55
C PHE A 67 -4.03 -23.95 5.02
N ARG A 68 -4.23 -24.98 5.84
CA ARG A 68 -3.84 -24.94 7.26
C ARG A 68 -2.73 -25.94 7.56
N VAL A 69 -1.57 -25.43 7.95
CA VAL A 69 -0.31 -26.15 8.05
C VAL A 69 0.24 -25.98 9.47
N GLY A 70 0.42 -27.12 10.17
CA GLY A 70 0.73 -27.15 11.60
C GLY A 70 -0.46 -26.88 12.51
N GLY A 71 -0.21 -26.87 13.83
CA GLY A 71 -1.14 -26.43 14.87
C GLY A 71 -2.37 -27.32 15.13
N ALA A 72 -2.58 -28.39 14.37
CA ALA A 72 -3.81 -29.18 14.39
C ALA A 72 -3.59 -30.63 14.87
N ALA A 73 -4.65 -31.26 15.37
CA ALA A 73 -4.65 -32.69 15.67
C ALA A 73 -4.23 -33.50 14.43
N GLY A 74 -3.29 -34.45 14.59
CA GLY A 74 -2.76 -35.28 13.51
C GLY A 74 -1.72 -34.62 12.58
N SER A 75 -1.37 -33.34 12.76
CA SER A 75 -0.38 -32.67 11.89
C SER A 75 1.09 -32.98 12.22
N ASN A 76 1.39 -33.72 13.30
CA ASN A 76 2.76 -33.97 13.82
C ASN A 76 3.62 -32.70 13.94
N LEU A 77 2.95 -31.59 14.28
CA LEU A 77 3.44 -30.22 14.20
C LEU A 77 2.72 -29.38 15.28
N GLN A 78 2.84 -29.80 16.55
CA GLN A 78 2.09 -29.25 17.69
C GLN A 78 3.02 -28.76 18.81
N ILE A 79 2.48 -28.00 19.77
CA ILE A 79 3.24 -27.35 20.85
C ILE A 79 4.17 -28.31 21.65
N PRO A 80 3.84 -29.58 21.94
CA PRO A 80 4.77 -30.50 22.61
C PRO A 80 6.06 -30.78 21.81
N ASP A 81 6.01 -30.67 20.48
CA ASP A 81 7.17 -30.79 19.58
C ASP A 81 8.00 -29.49 19.54
N TYR A 82 7.48 -28.39 20.11
CA TYR A 82 7.96 -27.02 19.94
C TYR A 82 8.35 -26.36 21.26
N THR A 83 9.60 -26.55 21.70
CA THR A 83 10.19 -25.57 22.62
C THR A 83 10.30 -24.21 21.92
N LYS A 84 10.14 -23.10 22.65
CA LYS A 84 10.44 -21.74 22.16
C LYS A 84 11.97 -21.59 22.02
N SER A 85 12.54 -22.23 21.00
CA SER A 85 13.99 -22.43 20.85
C SER A 85 14.66 -21.16 20.32
N THR A 86 15.15 -20.33 21.23
CA THR A 86 15.87 -19.07 20.93
C THR A 86 17.03 -19.31 19.95
N GLY A 87 16.80 -18.94 18.68
CA GLY A 87 17.77 -19.01 17.59
C GLY A 87 17.85 -20.33 16.79
N SER A 88 17.22 -21.44 17.21
CA SER A 88 17.37 -22.74 16.54
C SER A 88 16.07 -23.53 16.28
N VAL A 89 15.57 -23.41 15.04
CA VAL A 89 14.49 -24.24 14.47
C VAL A 89 15.00 -25.66 14.19
N ASP A 90 14.32 -26.69 14.73
CA ASP A 90 14.48 -28.10 14.32
C ASP A 90 13.97 -28.25 12.87
N PRO A 91 14.75 -28.86 11.95
CA PRO A 91 14.31 -29.14 10.57
C PRO A 91 12.95 -29.84 10.46
N LYS A 92 12.52 -30.62 11.46
CA LYS A 92 11.19 -31.26 11.49
C LYS A 92 10.02 -30.28 11.49
N CYS A 93 10.22 -29.07 12.03
CA CYS A 93 9.18 -28.03 12.09
C CYS A 93 8.86 -27.45 10.70
N LYS A 94 9.72 -27.67 9.69
CA LYS A 94 9.49 -27.20 8.32
C LYS A 94 8.30 -27.92 7.71
N ALA A 95 7.21 -27.18 7.52
CA ALA A 95 5.93 -27.77 7.17
C ALA A 95 5.56 -27.66 5.67
N ALA A 96 6.11 -26.67 4.95
CA ALA A 96 5.99 -26.59 3.48
C ALA A 96 7.08 -25.71 2.84
N SER A 97 7.38 -25.98 1.56
CA SER A 97 8.18 -25.12 0.67
C SER A 97 7.34 -24.04 -0.02
N MET A 98 6.05 -24.29 -0.24
CA MET A 98 5.08 -23.36 -0.84
C MET A 98 3.66 -23.80 -0.44
N LEU A 99 2.77 -22.86 -0.17
CA LEU A 99 1.37 -23.19 0.09
C LEU A 99 0.56 -23.21 -1.22
N LEU A 100 0.63 -22.14 -2.04
CA LEU A 100 -0.03 -22.08 -3.35
C LEU A 100 0.86 -21.47 -4.44
N HIS A 101 0.94 -22.10 -5.62
CA HIS A 101 1.61 -21.55 -6.81
C HIS A 101 0.65 -21.45 -7.99
N LEU A 102 0.25 -20.23 -8.36
CA LEU A 102 -0.48 -19.94 -9.60
C LEU A 102 0.53 -19.73 -10.73
N THR A 103 0.78 -20.77 -11.53
CA THR A 103 1.83 -20.76 -12.57
C THR A 103 1.52 -19.79 -13.72
N SER A 104 2.52 -19.47 -14.53
CA SER A 104 2.40 -18.45 -15.60
C SER A 104 1.31 -18.73 -16.63
N GLY A 105 1.05 -19.99 -16.96
CA GLY A 105 -0.02 -20.38 -17.89
C GLY A 105 -1.43 -20.37 -17.28
N SER A 106 -1.57 -20.18 -15.96
CA SER A 106 -2.84 -20.40 -15.27
C SER A 106 -3.77 -19.19 -15.23
N THR A 107 -5.05 -19.46 -14.96
CA THR A 107 -6.02 -18.47 -14.46
C THR A 107 -6.73 -19.01 -13.22
N ALA A 108 -7.08 -18.14 -12.27
CA ALA A 108 -7.78 -18.57 -11.04
C ALA A 108 -8.80 -17.53 -10.53
N TYR A 109 -9.92 -18.01 -10.00
CA TYR A 109 -10.84 -17.25 -9.16
C TYR A 109 -10.80 -17.84 -7.74
N LEU A 110 -10.21 -17.12 -6.79
CA LEU A 110 -10.07 -17.55 -5.40
C LEU A 110 -10.97 -16.68 -4.52
N GLU A 111 -11.79 -17.29 -3.68
CA GLU A 111 -12.70 -16.61 -2.77
C GLU A 111 -12.67 -17.25 -1.38
N ASN A 112 -12.68 -16.44 -0.32
CA ASN A 112 -12.60 -16.87 1.09
C ASN A 112 -11.51 -17.93 1.36
N THR A 113 -10.32 -17.72 0.77
CA THR A 113 -9.17 -18.63 0.89
C THR A 113 -8.18 -18.11 1.94
N GLN A 114 -7.99 -18.82 3.04
CA GLN A 114 -7.00 -18.51 4.10
C GLN A 114 -5.81 -19.48 4.05
N ILE A 115 -4.60 -18.99 4.32
CA ILE A 115 -3.34 -19.71 4.11
C ILE A 115 -2.33 -19.45 5.25
N SER A 116 -2.08 -20.46 6.10
CA SER A 116 -1.22 -20.38 7.32
C SER A 116 -0.72 -21.80 7.69
N VAL A 117 0.37 -22.12 8.39
CA VAL A 117 1.48 -21.40 9.05
C VAL A 117 2.80 -22.12 8.64
N TYR A 118 3.98 -21.55 8.94
CA TYR A 118 5.28 -22.26 8.93
C TYR A 118 5.71 -22.88 7.58
N ALA A 119 5.29 -22.25 6.49
CA ALA A 119 5.87 -22.47 5.17
C ALA A 119 7.06 -21.53 4.92
N ALA A 120 7.88 -21.86 3.93
CA ALA A 120 8.80 -20.90 3.35
C ALA A 120 8.04 -19.74 2.65
N ARG A 121 6.94 -20.04 1.97
CA ARG A 121 6.24 -19.15 1.01
C ARG A 121 4.74 -19.37 1.08
N GLY A 122 3.96 -18.29 1.06
CA GLY A 122 2.50 -18.33 0.98
C GLY A 122 2.03 -18.61 -0.45
N ILE A 123 1.67 -17.55 -1.17
CA ILE A 123 1.18 -17.57 -2.55
C ILE A 123 2.21 -16.98 -3.51
N LEU A 124 2.67 -17.78 -4.47
CA LEU A 124 3.37 -17.30 -5.66
C LEU A 124 2.40 -17.18 -6.84
N ILE A 125 2.39 -16.02 -7.49
CA ILE A 125 1.50 -15.69 -8.60
C ILE A 125 2.35 -15.27 -9.80
N GLU A 126 2.38 -16.11 -10.84
CA GLU A 126 2.91 -15.79 -12.17
C GLU A 126 1.80 -15.69 -13.23
N SER A 127 0.57 -16.06 -12.84
CA SER A 127 -0.65 -16.06 -13.66
C SER A 127 -0.84 -14.78 -14.48
N GLN A 128 -1.43 -14.94 -15.67
CA GLN A 128 -1.78 -13.84 -16.57
C GLN A 128 -3.23 -13.37 -16.43
N ARG A 129 -4.01 -13.93 -15.48
CA ARG A 129 -5.32 -13.43 -15.03
C ARG A 129 -5.76 -14.16 -13.76
N ALA A 130 -5.95 -13.45 -12.65
CA ALA A 130 -6.58 -14.02 -11.47
C ALA A 130 -7.43 -13.00 -10.69
N TRP A 131 -8.38 -13.51 -9.93
CA TRP A 131 -9.15 -12.78 -8.93
C TRP A 131 -8.94 -13.43 -7.57
N LEU A 132 -8.62 -12.63 -6.56
CA LEU A 132 -8.42 -13.03 -5.18
C LEU A 132 -9.34 -12.19 -4.30
N TRP A 133 -10.50 -12.72 -3.97
CA TRP A 133 -11.54 -12.06 -3.17
C TRP A 133 -11.50 -12.54 -1.72
N ALA A 134 -11.32 -11.61 -0.78
CA ALA A 134 -11.21 -11.91 0.65
C ALA A 134 -10.21 -13.06 0.95
N THR A 135 -9.01 -12.99 0.38
CA THR A 135 -7.96 -14.00 0.62
C THR A 135 -6.98 -13.54 1.71
N SER A 136 -6.55 -14.47 2.55
CA SER A 136 -5.55 -14.26 3.59
C SER A 136 -4.33 -15.16 3.35
N SER A 137 -3.13 -14.64 3.61
CA SER A 137 -1.91 -15.44 3.68
C SER A 137 -1.03 -14.95 4.83
N GLU A 138 -0.70 -15.85 5.74
CA GLU A 138 -0.11 -15.53 7.05
C GLU A 138 1.12 -16.40 7.33
N HIS A 139 2.05 -15.83 8.08
CA HIS A 139 3.14 -16.52 8.78
C HIS A 139 4.03 -17.43 7.92
N SER A 140 4.13 -17.16 6.61
CA SER A 140 5.15 -17.73 5.72
C SER A 140 6.45 -16.91 5.78
N THR A 141 7.60 -17.57 5.62
CA THR A 141 8.91 -17.03 6.06
C THR A 141 9.52 -15.99 5.11
N LEU A 142 9.31 -16.12 3.80
CA LEU A 142 9.92 -15.29 2.75
C LEU A 142 8.96 -14.20 2.25
N TYR A 143 7.73 -14.60 1.96
CA TYR A 143 6.62 -13.73 1.59
C TYR A 143 5.27 -14.41 1.87
N GLN A 144 4.24 -13.59 2.06
CA GLN A 144 2.85 -14.02 2.02
C GLN A 144 2.33 -14.02 0.58
N TYR A 145 2.36 -12.88 -0.11
CA TYR A 145 2.06 -12.79 -1.54
C TYR A 145 3.27 -12.32 -2.35
N GLN A 146 3.65 -13.09 -3.37
CA GLN A 146 4.61 -12.65 -4.39
C GLN A 146 3.99 -12.75 -5.79
N LEU A 147 3.93 -11.63 -6.49
CA LEU A 147 3.55 -11.53 -7.89
C LEU A 147 4.81 -11.33 -8.74
N THR A 148 5.01 -12.21 -9.71
CA THR A 148 6.25 -12.26 -10.51
C THR A 148 5.91 -12.44 -11.98
N ARG A 149 6.21 -11.45 -12.83
CA ARG A 149 5.80 -11.40 -14.25
C ARG A 149 4.28 -11.60 -14.48
N ALA A 150 3.48 -11.38 -13.44
CA ALA A 150 2.05 -11.60 -13.42
C ALA A 150 1.29 -10.50 -14.18
N LYS A 151 0.06 -10.81 -14.61
CA LYS A 151 -0.76 -9.86 -15.35
C LYS A 151 -2.25 -9.96 -15.02
N ASN A 152 -2.97 -8.83 -15.11
CA ASN A 152 -4.43 -8.76 -14.98
C ASN A 152 -4.94 -9.37 -13.65
N ILE A 153 -4.25 -9.10 -12.54
CA ILE A 153 -4.59 -9.64 -11.22
C ILE A 153 -5.46 -8.63 -10.46
N LEU A 154 -6.57 -9.10 -9.90
CA LEU A 154 -7.40 -8.34 -8.94
C LEU A 154 -7.32 -9.01 -7.57
N MET A 155 -7.10 -8.21 -6.54
CA MET A 155 -6.96 -8.63 -5.14
C MET A 155 -7.85 -7.71 -4.29
N GLY A 156 -8.74 -8.23 -3.44
CA GLY A 156 -9.68 -7.34 -2.72
C GLY A 156 -10.65 -8.04 -1.76
N MET A 157 -10.67 -7.74 -0.47
CA MET A 157 -9.51 -7.31 0.30
C MET A 157 -8.51 -8.46 0.37
N ILE A 158 -7.22 -8.15 0.56
CA ILE A 158 -6.23 -9.14 1.01
C ILE A 158 -5.79 -8.87 2.43
N GLU A 159 -5.42 -9.93 3.13
CA GLU A 159 -4.95 -9.89 4.51
C GLU A 159 -3.58 -10.62 4.60
N THR A 160 -2.66 -10.08 5.40
CA THR A 160 -1.38 -10.73 5.72
C THR A 160 -0.83 -10.41 7.11
N GLU A 161 -0.22 -11.42 7.75
CA GLU A 161 0.72 -11.24 8.87
C GLU A 161 2.07 -11.96 8.64
N PRO A 162 3.21 -11.42 9.12
CA PRO A 162 4.49 -12.14 9.16
C PRO A 162 4.50 -13.24 10.25
N PRO A 163 5.45 -14.18 10.21
CA PRO A 163 5.66 -15.12 11.30
C PRO A 163 6.19 -14.41 12.56
N TYR A 164 5.49 -14.56 13.69
CA TYR A 164 5.77 -13.83 14.94
C TYR A 164 7.19 -13.99 15.52
N TYR A 165 7.91 -15.04 15.14
CA TYR A 165 9.31 -15.25 15.55
C TYR A 165 10.28 -14.33 14.82
N GLN A 166 9.92 -13.76 13.66
CA GLN A 166 10.83 -12.88 12.92
C GLN A 166 11.09 -11.59 13.72
N PRO A 167 12.31 -11.03 13.69
CA PRO A 167 13.45 -11.39 12.83
C PRO A 167 14.39 -12.48 13.40
N VAL A 168 13.93 -13.38 14.28
CA VAL A 168 14.74 -14.43 14.94
C VAL A 168 14.17 -15.84 14.70
N PRO A 169 14.67 -16.62 13.71
CA PRO A 169 15.73 -16.30 12.77
C PRO A 169 15.27 -15.39 11.62
N ARG A 170 16.23 -14.60 11.12
CA ARG A 170 16.10 -13.69 9.97
C ARG A 170 15.72 -14.44 8.70
N ALA A 171 14.80 -13.92 7.89
CA ALA A 171 14.65 -14.39 6.51
C ALA A 171 15.95 -14.17 5.70
N PRO A 172 16.32 -15.04 4.75
CA PRO A 172 15.65 -16.28 4.36
C PRO A 172 16.10 -17.51 5.18
N SER A 173 16.79 -17.30 6.31
CA SER A 173 17.39 -18.37 7.10
C SER A 173 16.36 -19.44 7.49
N ARG A 174 16.86 -20.66 7.66
CA ARG A 174 16.09 -21.91 7.78
C ARG A 174 15.37 -22.39 6.52
N PHE A 175 15.26 -21.63 5.42
CA PHE A 175 14.71 -22.15 4.16
C PHE A 175 15.63 -21.91 2.96
N ARG A 176 15.54 -22.80 1.94
CA ARG A 176 16.33 -22.67 0.71
C ARG A 176 15.62 -21.79 -0.33
N ILE A 177 16.32 -20.74 -0.79
CA ILE A 177 15.93 -19.88 -1.90
C ILE A 177 16.49 -20.38 -3.25
N GLY A 178 15.92 -19.89 -4.34
CA GLY A 178 16.35 -20.20 -5.71
C GLY A 178 15.69 -21.43 -6.32
N HIS A 179 14.72 -22.03 -5.62
CA HIS A 179 13.85 -23.08 -6.18
C HIS A 179 12.62 -22.50 -6.89
N PHE A 180 12.22 -21.28 -6.55
CA PHE A 180 11.08 -20.58 -7.13
C PHE A 180 11.54 -19.23 -7.69
N PRO A 181 10.90 -18.73 -8.77
CA PRO A 181 11.33 -17.49 -9.40
C PRO A 181 11.29 -16.30 -8.44
N ASP A 182 12.39 -15.55 -8.47
CA ASP A 182 12.54 -14.26 -7.81
C ASP A 182 12.36 -14.32 -6.28
N ASP A 183 12.69 -15.45 -5.64
CA ASP A 183 12.77 -15.58 -4.18
C ASP A 183 13.53 -14.40 -3.52
N PRO A 184 12.99 -13.75 -2.47
CA PRO A 184 13.69 -12.65 -1.80
C PRO A 184 14.94 -13.18 -1.07
N SER A 185 16.11 -12.64 -1.43
CA SER A 185 17.40 -13.07 -0.90
C SER A 185 17.76 -12.44 0.46
N PHE A 186 17.14 -11.29 0.77
CA PHE A 186 17.46 -10.40 1.91
C PHE A 186 18.95 -10.00 2.02
N GLN A 187 19.71 -10.10 0.92
CA GLN A 187 21.15 -9.77 0.90
C GLN A 187 21.40 -8.26 1.06
N ASP A 188 20.48 -7.42 0.58
CA ASP A 188 20.52 -5.96 0.73
C ASP A 188 20.12 -5.48 2.13
N CYS A 189 19.60 -6.38 2.98
CA CYS A 189 19.25 -6.02 4.35
C CYS A 189 20.49 -5.89 5.23
N LYS A 190 20.41 -4.90 6.12
CA LYS A 190 21.41 -4.59 7.12
C LYS A 190 20.81 -4.79 8.51
N THR A 191 21.66 -5.03 9.50
CA THR A 191 21.26 -5.43 10.86
C THR A 191 20.80 -4.26 11.73
N ASP A 192 20.99 -3.03 11.27
CA ASP A 192 20.53 -1.76 11.85
C ASP A 192 19.10 -1.40 11.41
N ARG A 193 18.54 -2.07 10.40
CA ARG A 193 17.17 -1.84 9.92
C ARG A 193 16.19 -2.80 10.59
N VAL A 194 15.37 -2.27 11.49
CA VAL A 194 14.18 -2.93 12.06
C VAL A 194 13.31 -3.47 10.92
N GLY A 195 12.70 -4.64 11.12
CA GLY A 195 11.81 -5.29 10.15
C GLY A 195 12.43 -5.78 8.83
N CYS A 196 13.66 -5.40 8.46
CA CYS A 196 14.20 -5.71 7.11
C CYS A 196 14.28 -7.22 6.81
N TYR A 197 14.61 -8.02 7.82
CA TYR A 197 14.68 -9.49 7.71
C TYR A 197 13.35 -10.20 8.03
N SER A 198 12.24 -9.47 8.04
CA SER A 198 10.89 -10.03 8.15
C SER A 198 10.27 -10.30 6.77
N SER A 199 9.29 -11.19 6.73
CA SER A 199 8.63 -11.67 5.51
C SER A 199 7.87 -10.57 4.77
N TRP A 200 7.91 -10.59 3.43
CA TRP A 200 7.17 -9.61 2.62
C TRP A 200 5.67 -9.90 2.65
N ALA A 201 4.87 -8.95 3.13
CA ALA A 201 3.41 -8.99 3.03
C ALA A 201 2.95 -9.14 1.56
N LEU A 202 3.30 -8.16 0.73
CA LEU A 202 3.02 -8.15 -0.71
C LEU A 202 4.26 -7.69 -1.48
N ARG A 203 4.73 -8.52 -2.42
CA ARG A 203 5.88 -8.21 -3.29
C ARG A 203 5.48 -8.34 -4.76
N ILE A 204 5.73 -7.32 -5.57
CA ILE A 204 5.32 -7.25 -6.98
C ILE A 204 6.57 -7.00 -7.84
N ILE A 205 6.83 -7.89 -8.81
CA ILE A 205 8.06 -7.95 -9.60
C ILE A 205 7.69 -8.14 -11.07
N ASP A 206 8.18 -7.27 -11.95
CA ASP A 206 7.97 -7.30 -13.42
C ASP A 206 6.51 -7.52 -13.89
N SER A 207 5.55 -7.16 -13.04
CA SER A 207 4.12 -7.47 -13.21
C SER A 207 3.32 -6.23 -13.62
N SER A 208 2.18 -6.41 -14.31
CA SER A 208 1.40 -5.29 -14.88
C SER A 208 -0.12 -5.49 -14.81
N ALA A 209 -0.88 -4.39 -14.78
CA ALA A 209 -2.34 -4.41 -14.57
C ALA A 209 -2.73 -5.20 -13.29
N ILE A 210 -2.10 -4.83 -12.18
CA ILE A 210 -2.36 -5.37 -10.84
C ILE A 210 -3.23 -4.36 -10.08
N TYR A 211 -4.32 -4.83 -9.47
CA TYR A 211 -5.29 -4.00 -8.76
C TYR A 211 -5.51 -4.56 -7.35
N VAL A 212 -5.21 -3.75 -6.33
CA VAL A 212 -5.46 -4.11 -4.92
C VAL A 212 -6.55 -3.18 -4.38
N LEU A 213 -7.73 -3.74 -4.11
CA LEU A 213 -8.93 -3.04 -3.66
C LEU A 213 -9.13 -3.26 -2.15
N GLY A 214 -8.23 -2.66 -1.37
CA GLY A 214 -8.12 -2.86 0.07
C GLY A 214 -7.09 -3.93 0.43
N ALA A 215 -6.32 -3.67 1.48
CA ALA A 215 -5.35 -4.60 2.04
C ALA A 215 -5.17 -4.31 3.55
N GLY A 216 -5.20 -5.36 4.37
CA GLY A 216 -4.75 -5.33 5.77
C GLY A 216 -3.41 -6.04 5.86
N LEU A 217 -2.32 -5.30 5.96
CA LEU A 217 -0.96 -5.85 5.95
C LEU A 217 -0.29 -5.54 7.29
N TYR A 218 -0.40 -6.46 8.25
CA TYR A 218 -0.06 -6.23 9.65
C TYR A 218 1.34 -6.73 10.03
N SER A 219 1.84 -6.32 11.20
CA SER A 219 3.11 -6.81 11.77
C SER A 219 3.16 -6.56 13.29
N TRP A 220 2.59 -7.46 14.08
CA TRP A 220 2.36 -7.25 15.52
C TRP A 220 3.48 -7.68 16.48
N PHE A 221 4.56 -8.30 15.98
CA PHE A 221 5.58 -8.95 16.81
C PHE A 221 7.00 -8.80 16.24
N SER A 222 7.98 -8.75 17.15
CA SER A 222 9.40 -8.95 16.88
C SER A 222 9.97 -9.97 17.87
N ASP A 223 10.35 -11.16 17.41
CA ASP A 223 10.77 -12.30 18.26
C ASP A 223 9.76 -12.63 19.40
N TYR A 224 8.48 -12.68 19.04
CA TYR A 224 7.31 -12.82 19.92
C TYR A 224 7.11 -11.71 20.98
N ASP A 225 7.89 -10.64 20.96
CA ASP A 225 7.67 -9.42 21.77
C ASP A 225 6.77 -8.43 21.01
N GLN A 226 5.89 -7.70 21.71
CA GLN A 226 4.95 -6.74 21.12
C GLN A 226 5.33 -5.27 21.34
N LYS A 227 6.50 -4.98 21.92
CA LYS A 227 7.02 -3.60 22.04
C LYS A 227 7.06 -2.84 20.71
N CYS A 228 7.24 -3.52 19.58
CA CYS A 228 7.14 -2.91 18.25
C CYS A 228 5.70 -2.47 17.84
N VAL A 229 4.73 -2.56 18.76
CA VAL A 229 3.37 -1.99 18.66
C VAL A 229 3.16 -0.91 19.74
N GLU A 230 3.88 -0.99 20.86
CA GLU A 230 3.79 -0.07 22.00
C GLU A 230 4.78 1.11 21.92
N GLU A 231 5.90 0.96 21.19
CA GLU A 231 7.02 1.92 21.14
C GLU A 231 7.32 2.50 19.73
N ASP A 232 6.71 1.99 18.66
CA ASP A 232 7.28 2.04 17.29
C ASP A 232 6.58 2.96 16.27
N ASN A 233 5.87 3.99 16.75
CA ASN A 233 5.18 4.97 15.88
C ASN A 233 6.19 5.71 14.97
N GLU A 234 7.37 6.07 15.50
CA GLU A 234 8.43 6.74 14.73
C GLU A 234 8.99 5.86 13.59
N ALA A 235 9.34 4.59 13.81
CA ALA A 235 9.99 3.79 12.76
C ALA A 235 9.01 3.30 11.68
N LEU A 236 7.75 3.03 12.05
CA LEU A 236 6.68 2.78 11.07
C LEU A 236 6.42 4.04 10.22
N THR A 237 6.39 5.21 10.86
CA THR A 237 6.26 6.49 10.16
C THR A 237 7.48 6.78 9.29
N GLU A 238 8.73 6.53 9.73
CA GLU A 238 9.93 6.63 8.88
C GLU A 238 9.86 5.71 7.66
N SER A 239 9.27 4.52 7.78
CA SER A 239 9.07 3.58 6.67
C SER A 239 8.09 4.13 5.62
N ILE A 240 6.95 4.65 6.08
CA ILE A 240 5.94 5.30 5.22
C ILE A 240 6.50 6.58 4.58
N CYS A 241 7.26 7.36 5.34
CA CYS A 241 7.96 8.57 4.92
C CYS A 241 9.30 8.28 4.20
N GLY A 242 9.59 7.01 3.94
CA GLY A 242 10.75 6.59 3.18
C GLY A 242 10.66 7.04 1.72
N LYS A 243 11.79 7.49 1.15
CA LYS A 243 11.86 7.99 -0.24
C LYS A 243 11.36 6.96 -1.28
N SER A 244 11.44 5.66 -0.98
CA SER A 244 10.89 4.57 -1.78
C SER A 244 9.36 4.52 -1.79
N CYS A 245 8.72 4.70 -0.63
CA CYS A 245 7.26 4.73 -0.51
C CYS A 245 6.68 5.93 -1.27
N GLY A 246 7.18 7.14 -0.98
CA GLY A 246 6.77 8.36 -1.67
C GLY A 246 7.01 8.30 -3.19
N LYS A 247 8.10 7.66 -3.65
CA LYS A 247 8.32 7.42 -5.09
C LYS A 247 7.30 6.44 -5.68
N SER A 248 7.01 5.33 -5.00
CA SER A 248 6.04 4.33 -5.47
C SER A 248 4.64 4.94 -5.65
N LEU A 249 4.19 5.72 -4.66
CA LEU A 249 2.92 6.45 -4.72
C LEU A 249 2.91 7.51 -5.85
N ALA A 250 4.01 8.23 -6.03
CA ALA A 250 4.16 9.19 -7.12
C ALA A 250 4.10 8.51 -8.51
N ASP A 251 4.81 7.39 -8.70
CA ASP A 251 4.82 6.64 -9.95
C ASP A 251 3.42 6.06 -10.27
N TRP A 252 2.73 5.52 -9.26
CA TRP A 252 1.32 5.08 -9.38
C TRP A 252 0.41 6.25 -9.82
N PHE A 253 0.51 7.41 -9.15
CA PHE A 253 -0.33 8.58 -9.45
C PHE A 253 -0.08 9.12 -10.86
N ASN A 254 1.20 9.27 -11.23
CA ASN A 254 1.61 9.70 -12.57
C ASN A 254 1.10 8.70 -13.63
N GLY A 255 1.08 7.40 -13.31
CA GLY A 255 0.45 6.36 -14.11
C GLY A 255 -1.05 6.59 -14.31
N VAL A 256 -1.82 6.74 -13.23
CA VAL A 256 -3.27 6.99 -13.32
C VAL A 256 -3.59 8.29 -14.06
N GLU A 257 -2.76 9.33 -13.92
CA GLU A 257 -2.88 10.57 -14.69
C GLU A 257 -2.75 10.33 -16.21
N ALA A 258 -1.75 9.57 -16.64
CA ALA A 258 -1.48 9.29 -18.05
C ALA A 258 -2.45 8.26 -18.67
N TRP A 259 -2.61 7.09 -18.04
CA TRP A 259 -3.39 5.97 -18.59
C TRP A 259 -4.91 6.20 -18.55
N CYS A 260 -5.40 7.14 -17.73
CA CYS A 260 -6.82 7.45 -17.61
C CYS A 260 -7.19 8.87 -18.07
N GLN A 261 -6.36 9.50 -18.91
CA GLN A 261 -6.66 10.82 -19.47
C GLN A 261 -8.02 10.83 -20.19
N GLY A 262 -8.89 11.78 -19.84
CA GLY A 262 -10.24 11.92 -20.40
C GLY A 262 -11.32 11.00 -19.80
N TYR A 263 -10.95 10.02 -18.96
CA TYR A 263 -11.91 9.20 -18.22
C TYR A 263 -12.46 9.95 -16.99
N ASN A 264 -13.62 9.51 -16.51
CA ASN A 264 -14.28 10.03 -15.32
C ASN A 264 -14.74 8.85 -14.44
N ILE A 265 -14.41 8.90 -13.15
CA ILE A 265 -14.79 7.88 -12.16
C ILE A 265 -15.69 8.53 -11.12
N SER A 266 -16.96 8.08 -11.04
CA SER A 266 -17.94 8.57 -10.07
C SER A 266 -18.12 10.11 -10.05
N ARG A 267 -18.11 10.75 -11.22
CA ARG A 267 -18.13 12.22 -11.43
C ARG A 267 -16.83 12.95 -11.04
N GLN A 268 -15.76 12.24 -10.69
CA GLN A 268 -14.46 12.79 -10.32
C GLN A 268 -13.35 12.39 -11.32
N LEU A 269 -12.19 13.01 -11.19
CA LEU A 269 -11.00 12.64 -11.97
C LEU A 269 -10.44 11.31 -11.45
N PRO A 270 -9.90 10.43 -12.31
CA PRO A 270 -9.31 9.15 -11.89
C PRO A 270 -8.22 9.32 -10.80
N THR A 271 -7.45 10.40 -10.89
CA THR A 271 -6.39 10.76 -9.94
C THR A 271 -6.90 11.21 -8.56
N THR A 272 -8.17 11.59 -8.39
CA THR A 272 -8.69 12.17 -7.13
C THR A 272 -8.55 11.22 -5.93
N ARG A 273 -8.64 9.90 -6.13
CA ARG A 273 -8.41 8.93 -5.05
C ARG A 273 -6.94 8.87 -4.62
N GLY A 274 -6.01 8.83 -5.58
CA GLY A 274 -4.58 8.89 -5.30
C GLY A 274 -4.13 10.21 -4.70
N GLY A 275 -4.73 11.33 -5.11
CA GLY A 275 -4.44 12.64 -4.53
C GLY A 275 -4.82 12.74 -3.05
N ARG A 276 -5.87 12.01 -2.62
CA ARG A 276 -6.22 11.85 -1.20
C ARG A 276 -5.24 10.95 -0.46
N MET A 277 -4.80 9.84 -1.06
CA MET A 277 -3.76 8.99 -0.48
C MET A 277 -2.43 9.74 -0.33
N TRP A 278 -2.05 10.58 -1.30
CA TRP A 278 -0.85 11.41 -1.24
C TRP A 278 -0.99 12.56 -0.25
N ALA A 279 -2.18 13.19 -0.15
CA ALA A 279 -2.45 14.14 0.94
C ALA A 279 -2.27 13.47 2.31
N GLY A 280 -2.88 12.31 2.54
CA GLY A 280 -2.72 11.54 3.77
C GLY A 280 -1.27 11.16 4.08
N VAL A 281 -0.50 10.67 3.09
CA VAL A 281 0.94 10.38 3.29
C VAL A 281 1.75 11.65 3.56
N ASN A 282 1.43 12.78 2.93
CA ASN A 282 2.08 14.05 3.26
C ASN A 282 1.75 14.48 4.70
N GLU A 283 0.49 14.37 5.12
CA GLU A 283 0.00 14.66 6.48
C GLU A 283 0.68 13.77 7.52
N THR A 284 0.72 12.45 7.29
CA THR A 284 1.49 11.49 8.11
C THR A 284 2.96 11.86 8.23
N CYS A 285 3.54 12.50 7.20
CA CYS A 285 4.96 12.82 7.15
C CYS A 285 5.33 14.26 7.53
N VAL A 286 4.40 15.08 8.02
CA VAL A 286 4.73 16.41 8.57
C VAL A 286 5.48 16.24 9.89
N LYS A 287 6.55 17.01 10.07
CA LYS A 287 7.25 17.17 11.35
C LYS A 287 7.08 18.60 11.87
N ASP A 288 6.94 18.77 13.19
CA ASP A 288 6.98 20.12 13.78
C ASP A 288 8.39 20.70 13.61
N SER A 289 8.45 21.96 13.18
CA SER A 289 9.69 22.65 12.81
C SER A 289 10.56 23.08 14.00
N LYS A 290 10.13 22.80 15.24
CA LYS A 290 10.79 23.17 16.50
C LYS A 290 11.29 21.94 17.25
N THR A 291 10.52 20.84 17.28
CA THR A 291 10.92 19.58 17.94
C THR A 291 11.50 18.54 16.99
N GLY A 292 11.03 18.48 15.74
CA GLY A 292 11.41 17.44 14.77
C GLY A 292 10.69 16.10 14.94
N GLU A 293 9.78 15.96 15.90
CA GLU A 293 8.84 14.83 16.03
C GLU A 293 7.83 14.85 14.85
N TYR A 294 7.25 13.71 14.45
CA TYR A 294 6.13 13.75 13.51
C TYR A 294 4.89 14.31 14.18
N CYS A 295 4.04 14.99 13.41
CA CYS A 295 2.81 15.58 13.95
C CYS A 295 1.84 14.50 14.49
N ASN A 296 1.86 13.27 13.97
CA ASN A 296 1.09 12.17 14.55
C ASN A 296 1.62 11.81 15.94
N ASP A 297 2.94 11.69 16.13
CA ASP A 297 3.55 11.39 17.44
C ASP A 297 3.26 12.49 18.49
N ILE A 298 2.92 13.71 18.04
CA ILE A 298 2.48 14.81 18.91
C ILE A 298 0.98 14.66 19.24
N ILE A 299 0.15 14.33 18.25
CA ILE A 299 -1.31 14.15 18.40
C ILE A 299 -1.66 12.88 19.20
N ASP A 300 -0.87 11.82 19.08
CA ASP A 300 -0.99 10.55 19.81
C ASP A 300 -0.79 10.73 21.33
N LYS A 301 -0.12 11.83 21.73
CA LYS A 301 0.07 12.27 23.12
C LYS A 301 -1.08 13.16 23.64
N PHE A 302 -2.12 13.42 22.84
CA PHE A 302 -3.27 14.22 23.26
C PHE A 302 -4.22 13.43 24.19
N THR A 303 -5.06 14.16 24.92
CA THR A 303 -6.00 13.56 25.89
C THR A 303 -7.09 12.75 25.18
N GLU A 304 -7.10 11.43 25.39
CA GLU A 304 -8.19 10.54 24.94
C GLU A 304 -9.50 10.90 25.65
N VAL A 305 -10.59 11.02 24.88
CA VAL A 305 -11.92 11.45 25.34
C VAL A 305 -13.03 10.75 24.55
N ASP A 306 -14.16 10.47 25.21
CA ASP A 306 -15.34 9.85 24.58
C ASP A 306 -15.92 10.72 23.45
N ARG A 307 -15.76 12.04 23.53
CA ARG A 307 -16.23 12.99 22.51
C ARG A 307 -15.22 14.09 22.20
N ILE A 308 -15.15 14.44 20.93
CA ILE A 308 -14.21 15.44 20.41
C ILE A 308 -14.48 16.89 20.88
N ASP A 309 -15.63 17.16 21.52
CA ASP A 309 -15.91 18.44 22.20
C ASP A 309 -15.55 18.46 23.70
N GLU A 310 -14.99 17.36 24.21
CA GLU A 310 -14.43 17.22 25.56
C GLU A 310 -12.90 17.33 25.58
N MET A 311 -12.25 17.31 24.41
CA MET A 311 -10.79 17.51 24.26
C MET A 311 -10.34 18.84 24.89
N PRO A 312 -9.14 18.92 25.50
CA PRO A 312 -8.59 20.19 25.98
C PRO A 312 -8.40 21.22 24.87
N ARG A 313 -8.57 22.50 25.20
CA ARG A 313 -8.39 23.63 24.25
C ARG A 313 -6.94 23.80 23.75
N SER A 314 -5.98 23.15 24.39
CA SER A 314 -4.59 23.03 23.97
C SER A 314 -4.40 22.05 22.80
N GLU A 315 -5.33 21.11 22.62
CA GLU A 315 -5.20 19.94 21.75
C GLU A 315 -6.23 19.95 20.61
N ASP A 316 -7.42 20.52 20.81
CA ASP A 316 -8.40 20.74 19.73
C ASP A 316 -8.29 22.16 19.12
N MET A 317 -7.71 22.23 17.92
CA MET A 317 -7.61 23.46 17.11
C MET A 317 -8.96 24.10 16.76
N ARG A 318 -10.09 23.43 16.98
CA ARG A 318 -11.45 24.00 16.78
C ARG A 318 -11.99 24.64 18.07
N GLN A 319 -11.46 24.29 19.23
CA GLN A 319 -11.81 24.92 20.51
C GLN A 319 -10.92 26.11 20.88
N THR A 320 -9.78 26.29 20.21
CA THR A 320 -9.15 27.61 20.10
C THR A 320 -10.08 28.53 19.32
N SER A 321 -10.62 29.56 19.98
CA SER A 321 -11.65 30.48 19.45
C SER A 321 -11.28 31.17 18.14
N ASP A 322 -9.98 31.22 17.85
CA ASP A 322 -9.40 32.11 16.85
C ASP A 322 -9.37 31.44 15.46
N ASN A 323 -9.67 30.13 15.39
CA ASN A 323 -9.68 29.31 14.18
C ASN A 323 -11.10 29.03 13.61
N ILE A 324 -12.18 29.59 14.19
CA ILE A 324 -13.54 29.46 13.64
C ILE A 324 -13.94 30.72 12.86
N TYR A 325 -14.31 30.54 11.59
CA TYR A 325 -14.91 31.59 10.77
C TYR A 325 -16.42 31.36 10.63
N ARG A 326 -17.24 32.34 11.04
CA ARG A 326 -18.69 32.31 10.84
C ARG A 326 -19.08 33.04 9.54
N ALA A 327 -19.77 32.33 8.65
CA ALA A 327 -20.11 32.78 7.30
C ALA A 327 -21.05 34.00 7.29
N SER A 328 -20.64 35.04 6.57
CA SER A 328 -21.39 36.28 6.36
C SER A 328 -22.50 36.11 5.32
N LYS A 329 -23.66 36.74 5.56
CA LYS A 329 -24.91 36.52 4.82
C LYS A 329 -24.80 36.88 3.33
N GLY A 330 -24.93 35.88 2.47
CA GLY A 330 -25.06 36.04 1.02
C GLY A 330 -23.77 36.38 0.26
N GLU A 331 -22.64 36.52 0.96
CA GLU A 331 -21.36 36.92 0.34
C GLU A 331 -20.24 35.89 0.47
N SER A 332 -20.41 34.85 1.29
CA SER A 332 -19.35 33.91 1.64
C SER A 332 -19.12 32.86 0.54
N THR A 333 -17.88 32.74 0.07
CA THR A 333 -17.43 31.73 -0.91
C THR A 333 -16.07 31.18 -0.46
N CYS A 334 -15.71 29.96 -0.85
CA CYS A 334 -14.42 29.37 -0.46
C CYS A 334 -13.24 30.27 -0.83
N GLU A 335 -13.24 30.86 -2.03
CA GLU A 335 -12.17 31.75 -2.49
C GLU A 335 -12.09 33.05 -1.67
N LYS A 336 -13.22 33.66 -1.29
CA LYS A 336 -13.23 34.87 -0.43
C LYS A 336 -12.78 34.58 1.00
N VAL A 337 -13.26 33.47 1.59
CA VAL A 337 -12.89 33.07 2.97
C VAL A 337 -11.42 32.66 3.01
N ALA A 338 -10.93 31.96 1.98
CA ALA A 338 -9.52 31.62 1.87
C ALA A 338 -8.62 32.85 1.71
N LEU A 339 -9.00 33.83 0.86
CA LEU A 339 -8.26 35.09 0.73
C LEU A 339 -8.17 35.89 2.02
N LYS A 340 -9.26 35.95 2.79
CA LYS A 340 -9.30 36.74 4.03
C LYS A 340 -8.36 36.17 5.10
N ASN A 341 -8.12 34.86 5.09
CA ASN A 341 -7.40 34.14 6.15
C ASN A 341 -6.11 33.43 5.66
N ASN A 342 -5.61 33.77 4.46
CA ASN A 342 -4.40 33.21 3.83
C ASN A 342 -4.40 31.67 3.61
N LEU A 343 -5.52 31.09 3.15
CA LEU A 343 -5.71 29.63 3.05
C LEU A 343 -5.71 29.08 1.62
N ALA A 344 -5.56 27.77 1.48
CA ALA A 344 -5.98 27.03 0.27
C ALA A 344 -7.52 26.86 0.28
N PRO A 345 -8.27 27.29 -0.76
CA PRO A 345 -9.73 27.08 -0.83
C PRO A 345 -10.13 25.60 -0.84
N ALA A 346 -9.30 24.74 -1.44
CA ALA A 346 -9.53 23.30 -1.49
C ALA A 346 -9.34 22.63 -0.11
N ALA A 347 -8.41 23.11 0.72
CA ALA A 347 -8.25 22.63 2.09
C ALA A 347 -9.45 23.05 2.96
N LEU A 348 -9.90 24.31 2.84
CA LEU A 348 -11.10 24.80 3.50
C LEU A 348 -12.35 23.98 3.13
N TYR A 349 -12.50 23.61 1.86
CA TYR A 349 -13.57 22.73 1.39
C TYR A 349 -13.47 21.31 1.99
N ASN A 350 -12.30 20.67 1.89
CA ASN A 350 -12.11 19.30 2.35
C ASN A 350 -12.27 19.15 3.89
N LEU A 351 -11.87 20.15 4.67
CA LEU A 351 -11.99 20.17 6.13
C LEU A 351 -13.44 20.36 6.60
N ASN A 352 -14.29 21.04 5.81
CA ASN A 352 -15.62 21.47 6.25
C ASN A 352 -16.73 20.76 5.46
N SER A 353 -17.19 19.63 5.97
CA SER A 353 -18.32 18.86 5.40
C SER A 353 -19.63 19.65 5.24
N ALA A 354 -19.79 20.76 5.97
CA ALA A 354 -20.89 21.71 5.83
C ALA A 354 -20.83 22.57 4.55
N ILE A 355 -19.71 22.59 3.82
CA ILE A 355 -19.60 23.28 2.52
C ILE A 355 -20.07 22.34 1.42
N HIS A 356 -21.32 22.49 1.00
CA HIS A 356 -21.88 21.74 -0.13
C HIS A 356 -21.64 22.43 -1.49
N ASP A 357 -21.43 23.75 -1.49
CA ASP A 357 -21.07 24.55 -2.67
C ASP A 357 -20.08 25.65 -2.26
N CYS A 358 -18.90 25.67 -2.88
CA CYS A 358 -17.91 26.73 -2.66
C CYS A 358 -18.31 28.08 -3.25
N GLY A 359 -19.26 28.11 -4.20
CA GLY A 359 -19.82 29.32 -4.79
C GLY A 359 -20.83 30.06 -3.90
N SER A 360 -21.40 29.39 -2.89
CA SER A 360 -22.40 29.98 -1.99
C SER A 360 -22.45 29.26 -0.63
N ILE A 361 -21.73 29.79 0.35
CA ILE A 361 -21.74 29.27 1.73
C ILE A 361 -22.89 29.93 2.52
N PRO A 362 -23.80 29.16 3.15
CA PRO A 362 -24.95 29.71 3.87
C PRO A 362 -24.58 30.68 5.01
N ALA A 363 -25.50 31.60 5.30
CA ALA A 363 -25.33 32.57 6.37
C ALA A 363 -25.30 31.90 7.75
N GLY A 364 -24.31 32.23 8.58
CA GLY A 364 -24.19 31.74 9.94
C GLY A 364 -23.53 30.37 10.10
N THR A 365 -23.23 29.65 9.00
CA THR A 365 -22.41 28.43 9.01
C THR A 365 -21.05 28.71 9.66
N GLU A 366 -20.63 27.86 10.59
CA GLU A 366 -19.29 27.91 11.19
C GLU A 366 -18.36 26.99 10.41
N LEU A 367 -17.16 27.51 10.10
CA LEU A 367 -16.12 26.83 9.36
C LEU A 367 -14.86 26.77 10.22
N CYS A 368 -14.28 25.58 10.33
CA CYS A 368 -12.93 25.40 10.85
C CYS A 368 -11.96 25.92 9.79
N LEU A 369 -11.07 26.84 10.16
CA LEU A 369 -10.01 27.29 9.27
C LEU A 369 -8.84 26.28 9.31
N PRO A 370 -8.40 25.72 8.18
CA PRO A 370 -7.14 24.99 8.10
C PRO A 370 -5.94 25.93 8.35
N LEU A 371 -4.74 25.35 8.48
CA LEU A 371 -3.49 26.10 8.61
C LEU A 371 -3.30 27.11 7.46
N ALA A 372 -2.74 28.26 7.80
CA ALA A 372 -2.45 29.33 6.84
C ALA A 372 -1.21 29.00 6.00
N CYS A 373 -1.26 29.35 4.72
CA CYS A 373 -0.15 29.24 3.80
C CYS A 373 0.71 30.52 3.85
N ALA A 374 2.03 30.38 3.98
CA ALA A 374 2.93 31.53 4.03
C ALA A 374 2.84 32.43 2.76
N ARG A 375 2.60 31.82 1.59
CA ARG A 375 2.29 32.54 0.35
C ARG A 375 1.16 31.89 -0.44
N LEU A 376 0.20 32.72 -0.86
CA LEU A 376 -0.88 32.36 -1.80
C LEU A 376 -0.60 32.88 -3.21
N VAL A 377 -1.04 32.12 -4.22
CA VAL A 377 -0.91 32.46 -5.64
C VAL A 377 -2.25 32.30 -6.35
N LYS A 378 -2.60 33.28 -7.20
CA LYS A 378 -3.82 33.28 -8.02
C LYS A 378 -3.52 32.77 -9.42
N TYR A 379 -4.42 31.97 -9.99
CA TYR A 379 -4.27 31.44 -11.35
C TYR A 379 -5.46 31.75 -12.27
N SER A 380 -5.21 31.67 -13.58
CA SER A 380 -6.22 31.90 -14.62
C SER A 380 -6.69 30.57 -15.22
N GLN A 381 -7.79 30.59 -15.99
CA GLN A 381 -8.25 29.43 -16.76
C GLN A 381 -7.25 28.93 -17.82
N LYS A 382 -6.20 29.72 -18.13
CA LYS A 382 -5.14 29.38 -19.10
C LYS A 382 -3.78 29.10 -18.44
N SER A 383 -3.71 29.09 -17.10
CA SER A 383 -2.46 28.86 -16.36
C SER A 383 -2.12 27.37 -16.28
N ASN A 384 -0.84 27.03 -16.29
CA ASN A 384 -0.30 25.69 -16.06
C ASN A 384 0.80 25.73 -14.99
N CYS A 385 1.23 24.56 -14.49
CA CYS A 385 2.14 24.47 -13.34
C CYS A 385 3.47 25.14 -13.68
N THR A 386 4.09 24.78 -14.81
CA THR A 386 5.39 25.30 -15.25
C THR A 386 5.43 26.82 -15.35
N ALA A 387 4.37 27.45 -15.87
CA ALA A 387 4.30 28.91 -16.01
C ALA A 387 4.08 29.61 -14.66
N ILE A 388 3.26 29.04 -13.77
CA ILE A 388 3.07 29.61 -12.43
C ILE A 388 4.37 29.44 -11.62
N GLU A 389 4.93 28.23 -11.55
CA GLU A 389 6.14 27.93 -10.79
C GLU A 389 7.33 28.82 -11.22
N LYS A 390 7.54 28.97 -12.53
CA LYS A 390 8.57 29.87 -13.07
C LYS A 390 8.35 31.33 -12.71
N ASN A 391 7.11 31.82 -12.72
CA ASN A 391 6.80 33.22 -12.39
C ASN A 391 6.91 33.50 -10.88
N GLU A 392 6.61 32.50 -10.06
CA GLU A 392 6.56 32.57 -8.59
C GLU A 392 7.88 32.16 -7.92
N GLY A 393 8.93 31.87 -8.71
CA GLY A 393 10.26 31.49 -8.21
C GLY A 393 10.32 30.09 -7.58
N LEU A 394 9.39 29.20 -7.91
CA LEU A 394 9.27 27.87 -7.32
C LEU A 394 10.01 26.81 -8.14
N SER A 395 10.63 25.84 -7.46
CA SER A 395 11.17 24.63 -8.10
C SER A 395 10.05 23.81 -8.76
N PRO A 396 10.30 23.14 -9.91
CA PRO A 396 9.29 22.35 -10.62
C PRO A 396 8.54 21.34 -9.74
N GLY A 397 7.22 21.26 -9.90
CA GLY A 397 6.34 20.37 -9.13
C GLY A 397 6.05 20.81 -7.69
N SER A 398 6.58 21.95 -7.24
CA SER A 398 6.30 22.49 -5.90
C SER A 398 4.83 22.84 -5.69
N LEU A 399 4.12 23.34 -6.70
CA LEU A 399 2.68 23.58 -6.57
C LEU A 399 1.92 22.28 -6.33
N ARG A 400 2.32 21.16 -6.95
CA ARG A 400 1.66 19.87 -6.76
C ARG A 400 1.89 19.31 -5.36
N ARG A 401 3.11 19.46 -4.81
CA ARG A 401 3.43 19.08 -3.43
C ARG A 401 2.57 19.84 -2.40
N LEU A 402 2.31 21.12 -2.67
CA LEU A 402 1.54 22.01 -1.78
C LEU A 402 0.01 22.00 -2.01
N ASN A 403 -0.44 21.45 -3.14
CA ASN A 403 -1.85 21.39 -3.53
C ASN A 403 -2.12 20.02 -4.17
N PRO A 404 -2.09 18.90 -3.41
CA PRO A 404 -2.08 17.52 -3.96
C PRO A 404 -3.33 17.09 -4.75
N TRP A 405 -4.33 17.98 -4.89
CA TRP A 405 -5.46 17.80 -5.81
C TRP A 405 -5.13 18.19 -7.26
N ILE A 406 -4.06 18.97 -7.52
CA ILE A 406 -3.64 19.35 -8.88
C ILE A 406 -2.82 18.23 -9.55
N ASN A 407 -2.90 18.11 -10.86
CA ASN A 407 -2.15 17.13 -11.64
C ASN A 407 -0.80 17.70 -12.14
N ARG A 408 0.11 16.88 -12.70
CA ARG A 408 1.51 17.31 -12.99
C ARG A 408 1.59 18.58 -13.83
N GLU A 409 0.77 18.65 -14.88
CA GLU A 409 0.76 19.78 -15.83
C GLU A 409 -0.29 20.86 -15.47
N CYS A 410 -0.94 20.75 -14.30
CA CYS A 410 -2.04 21.64 -13.88
C CYS A 410 -3.25 21.69 -14.84
N SER A 411 -3.40 20.76 -15.78
CA SER A 411 -4.52 20.76 -16.73
C SER A 411 -5.90 20.61 -16.06
N ASN A 412 -5.96 20.14 -14.82
CA ASN A 412 -7.17 20.11 -14.01
C ASN A 412 -7.50 21.41 -13.24
N LEU A 413 -6.66 22.45 -13.32
CA LEU A 413 -6.89 23.74 -12.64
C LEU A 413 -8.19 24.42 -13.07
N ASN A 414 -8.61 24.30 -14.34
CA ASN A 414 -9.86 24.94 -14.75
C ASN A 414 -11.10 24.26 -14.11
N SER A 415 -11.08 22.93 -13.97
CA SER A 415 -12.10 22.18 -13.23
C SER A 415 -12.08 22.49 -11.73
N GLY A 416 -10.91 22.38 -11.07
CA GLY A 416 -10.82 22.67 -9.63
C GLY A 416 -11.08 24.14 -9.29
N GLY A 417 -10.75 25.06 -10.20
CA GLY A 417 -11.10 26.48 -10.11
C GLY A 417 -12.60 26.77 -10.21
N ASN A 418 -13.40 25.83 -10.68
CA ASN A 418 -14.87 25.88 -10.59
C ASN A 418 -15.41 25.17 -9.34
N SER A 419 -14.69 24.20 -8.79
CA SER A 419 -15.10 23.45 -7.59
C SER A 419 -14.70 24.11 -6.26
N PHE A 420 -13.56 24.79 -6.21
CA PHE A 420 -12.94 25.30 -4.97
C PHE A 420 -12.60 26.80 -5.03
N GLY A 421 -12.18 27.28 -6.20
CA GLY A 421 -11.68 28.65 -6.40
C GLY A 421 -10.27 28.69 -7.00
N ARG A 422 -9.85 29.87 -7.47
CA ARG A 422 -8.66 30.06 -8.31
C ARG A 422 -7.39 30.48 -7.56
N ILE A 423 -7.15 29.82 -6.43
CA ILE A 423 -6.00 30.04 -5.54
C ILE A 423 -5.30 28.73 -5.24
N LEU A 424 -3.97 28.79 -5.16
CA LEU A 424 -3.06 27.74 -4.72
C LEU A 424 -2.14 28.29 -3.62
N CYS A 425 -1.57 27.40 -2.81
CA CYS A 425 -0.46 27.75 -1.93
C CYS A 425 0.89 27.52 -2.63
N ALA A 426 1.82 28.45 -2.47
CA ALA A 426 3.13 28.45 -3.12
C ALA A 426 4.29 28.16 -2.14
N GLU A 427 4.02 28.28 -0.84
CA GLU A 427 4.86 27.82 0.26
C GLU A 427 4.04 26.93 1.21
N PRO A 428 4.68 26.17 2.11
CA PRO A 428 4.00 25.33 3.09
C PRO A 428 2.93 26.06 3.92
N GLN A 429 1.96 25.26 4.37
CA GLN A 429 1.28 25.48 5.64
C GLN A 429 2.24 25.03 6.76
N ASP A 430 2.17 25.65 7.95
CA ASP A 430 3.25 25.63 8.96
C ASP A 430 3.84 24.24 9.26
N GLY A 431 5.17 24.16 9.39
CA GLY A 431 5.96 22.92 9.51
C GLY A 431 6.91 22.65 8.32
N GLU A 432 7.84 21.70 8.47
CA GLU A 432 8.71 21.26 7.37
C GLU A 432 8.13 20.02 6.67
N MET A 433 7.60 20.23 5.46
CA MET A 433 7.22 19.15 4.54
C MET A 433 8.48 18.47 3.98
N PRO A 434 8.69 17.14 4.17
CA PRO A 434 9.85 16.45 3.61
C PRO A 434 9.93 16.56 2.09
N GLN A 435 11.15 16.61 1.55
CA GLN A 435 11.37 16.61 0.09
C GLN A 435 11.14 15.22 -0.52
N PHE A 436 9.89 14.78 -0.55
CA PHE A 436 9.42 13.75 -1.47
C PHE A 436 9.61 14.26 -2.90
N GLY A 437 10.32 13.47 -3.71
CA GLY A 437 10.91 13.95 -4.95
C GLY A 437 9.92 14.56 -5.94
N ALA A 438 9.94 15.89 -6.02
CA ALA A 438 10.05 16.50 -7.35
C ALA A 438 11.28 15.87 -8.04
N GLY A 439 11.15 15.52 -9.31
CA GLY A 439 12.15 14.71 -9.99
C GLY A 439 13.53 15.37 -9.95
N ASP A 440 14.54 14.61 -9.55
CA ASP A 440 15.89 14.84 -10.05
C ASP A 440 15.83 14.48 -11.55
N ASP A 441 15.56 15.48 -12.40
CA ASP A 441 15.29 15.32 -13.83
C ASP A 441 16.50 14.82 -14.64
N THR A 442 17.63 14.52 -13.97
CA THR A 442 18.81 13.88 -14.56
C THR A 442 18.51 12.53 -15.24
N VAL A 443 17.51 11.77 -14.77
CA VAL A 443 17.22 10.42 -15.28
C VAL A 443 16.66 10.43 -16.72
N MET A 444 15.93 11.46 -17.15
CA MET A 444 15.34 11.52 -18.51
C MET A 444 16.33 11.92 -19.62
N THR A 445 17.60 12.20 -19.29
CA THR A 445 18.62 12.59 -20.28
C THR A 445 19.26 11.40 -21.00
N LEU A 446 19.07 10.16 -20.51
CA LEU A 446 19.72 8.95 -21.05
C LEU A 446 18.91 8.16 -22.11
N LEU A 447 17.65 8.53 -22.39
CA LEU A 447 16.80 7.81 -23.36
C LEU A 447 16.62 8.52 -24.71
N ASN A 448 17.32 9.64 -24.96
CA ASN A 448 17.15 10.44 -26.19
C ASN A 448 18.46 10.74 -26.96
N LYS A 449 19.49 9.89 -26.81
CA LYS A 449 20.69 9.86 -27.66
C LYS A 449 21.01 8.44 -28.11
N GLY A 450 20.19 7.91 -29.02
CA GLY A 450 20.35 6.55 -29.55
C GLY A 450 19.91 6.32 -31.00
N HIS A 451 19.23 7.27 -31.65
CA HIS A 451 18.75 7.15 -33.03
C HIS A 451 19.55 7.99 -34.03
N HIS A 452 20.84 7.68 -34.18
CA HIS A 452 21.61 7.94 -35.41
C HIS A 452 22.93 7.15 -35.39
N LEU A 453 22.91 5.95 -35.95
CA LEU A 453 24.08 5.37 -36.63
C LEU A 453 23.58 4.49 -37.77
N SER A 454 24.17 4.68 -38.95
CA SER A 454 23.80 3.99 -40.19
C SER A 454 24.44 2.62 -40.28
N HIS A 455 23.68 1.62 -40.76
CA HIS A 455 24.27 0.41 -41.32
C HIS A 455 24.11 0.39 -42.85
N HIS A 456 25.25 0.56 -43.51
CA HIS A 456 25.70 -0.46 -44.48
C HIS A 456 26.34 -1.63 -43.71
#